data_AF-A0A377LZ90-F1
#
_entry.id   AF-A0A377LZ90-F1
#
_cell.length_a   1.000
_cell.length_b   1.000
_cell.length_c   1.000
_cell.angle_alpha   90.00
_cell.angle_beta   90.00
_cell.angle_gamma   90.00
#
_symmetry.space_group_name_H-M   'P 1'
#
loop_
_entity.id
_entity.type
_entity.pdbx_description
1 polymer ?
#
loop_
_entity_poly.entity_id
_entity_poly.type
_entity_poly.pdbx_seq_one_letter_code
_entity_poly.pdbx_strand_id
1 'polypeptide(L)'
;MVNLFRGLVLLWLSCMGIAHAADTGWLVSPQNDHARIRFQAERDHDRIIGLLSVELQPGWKTYWRSPGEGGVAPKISWPQGVKDTWYWPVPSRFDISGLTTQGYHDSVTIPITIAGTDADVLDATLTLSTCSNVCLLTDYKLHLDFRTPADAGFRTAFEDAMRSVPGSSGVSSDFSAWLSDGKLMITATTEGEWVNPGIYFDPLGG
;
A
#
# COMPACT_ATOMS: atom_id res chain seq x y z
N MET A 1 26.45 38.69 37.99
CA MET A 1 25.69 38.79 36.73
C MET A 1 26.22 37.80 35.66
N VAL A 2 26.45 36.51 35.97
CA VAL A 2 26.89 35.53 34.94
C VAL A 2 26.34 34.10 35.17
N ASN A 3 25.63 33.81 36.28
CA ASN A 3 25.19 32.44 36.59
C ASN A 3 23.72 32.13 36.25
N LEU A 4 22.95 33.07 35.70
CA LEU A 4 21.55 32.81 35.31
C LEU A 4 21.38 32.23 33.89
N PHE A 5 22.42 32.24 33.04
CA PHE A 5 22.28 31.84 31.63
C PHE A 5 22.59 30.36 31.33
N ARG A 6 23.12 29.59 32.29
CA ARG A 6 23.45 28.17 32.07
C ARG A 6 22.31 27.19 32.37
N GLY A 7 21.22 27.66 32.98
CA GLY A 7 20.07 26.82 33.35
C GLY A 7 19.03 26.63 32.24
N LEU A 8 19.05 27.46 31.18
CA LEU A 8 17.97 27.48 30.19
C LEU A 8 18.23 26.60 28.95
N VAL A 9 19.44 26.07 28.76
CA VAL A 9 19.80 25.29 27.55
C VAL A 9 19.55 23.78 27.72
N LEU A 10 19.34 23.29 28.95
CA LEU A 10 19.15 21.86 29.23
C LEU A 10 17.68 21.41 29.27
N LEU A 11 16.71 22.30 29.03
CA LEU A 11 15.27 21.98 29.10
C LEU A 11 14.58 21.82 27.73
N TRP A 12 15.34 21.67 26.65
CA TRP A 12 14.83 21.58 25.26
C TRP A 12 15.17 20.24 24.57
N LEU A 13 15.36 19.16 25.34
CA LEU A 13 15.80 17.86 24.81
C LEU A 13 14.88 16.67 25.15
N SER A 14 13.66 16.92 25.65
CA SER A 14 12.82 15.87 26.24
C SER A 14 11.41 15.74 25.64
N CYS A 15 11.25 16.06 24.35
CA CYS A 15 10.06 15.66 23.58
C CYS A 15 10.47 14.82 22.36
N MET A 16 11.34 13.82 22.54
CA MET A 16 11.31 12.66 21.64
C MET A 16 10.08 11.85 22.05
N GLY A 17 8.94 12.16 21.43
CA GLY A 17 7.75 11.33 21.55
C GLY A 17 8.12 9.90 21.17
N ILE A 18 7.82 8.95 22.05
CA ILE A 18 7.95 7.53 21.72
C ILE A 18 6.85 7.27 20.68
N ALA A 19 7.24 7.23 19.42
CA ALA A 19 6.38 6.72 18.37
C ALA A 19 6.14 5.24 18.66
N HIS A 20 4.90 4.79 18.51
CA HIS A 20 4.51 3.41 18.73
C HIS A 20 4.20 2.76 17.39
N ALA A 21 4.96 1.74 17.00
CA ALA A 21 4.65 0.94 15.83
C ALA A 21 4.43 -0.52 16.16
N ALA A 22 3.47 -1.10 15.45
CA ALA A 22 3.20 -2.50 15.34
C ALA A 22 3.96 -3.09 14.15
N ASP A 23 4.48 -4.30 14.31
CA ASP A 23 5.12 -5.06 13.24
C ASP A 23 4.78 -6.54 13.39
N THR A 24 4.18 -7.14 12.37
CA THR A 24 3.85 -8.57 12.36
C THR A 24 5.07 -9.47 12.20
N GLY A 25 6.20 -8.90 11.77
CA GLY A 25 7.28 -9.65 11.13
C GLY A 25 6.82 -10.25 9.79
N TRP A 26 7.71 -11.02 9.15
CA TRP A 26 7.35 -11.76 7.94
C TRP A 26 6.47 -12.96 8.28
N LEU A 27 5.22 -12.92 7.81
CA LEU A 27 4.25 -13.99 7.89
C LEU A 27 4.30 -14.84 6.63
N VAL A 28 4.26 -16.15 6.83
CA VAL A 28 4.16 -17.18 5.79
C VAL A 28 2.93 -18.04 6.08
N SER A 29 2.38 -18.69 5.05
CA SER A 29 1.29 -19.65 5.22
C SER A 29 1.72 -21.03 4.73
N PRO A 30 1.43 -22.13 5.45
CA PRO A 30 1.67 -23.48 4.95
C PRO A 30 0.92 -23.79 3.65
N GLN A 31 -0.14 -23.03 3.34
CA GLN A 31 -0.95 -23.18 2.13
C GLN A 31 -0.47 -22.25 0.99
N ASN A 32 0.56 -21.43 1.25
CA ASN A 32 1.13 -20.47 0.32
C ASN A 32 2.65 -20.38 0.55
N ASP A 33 3.37 -21.25 -0.15
CA ASP A 33 4.83 -21.34 -0.14
C ASP A 33 5.52 -20.31 -1.07
N HIS A 34 4.73 -19.57 -1.84
CA HIS A 34 5.18 -18.66 -2.88
C HIS A 34 4.97 -17.18 -2.53
N ALA A 35 4.44 -16.87 -1.35
CA ALA A 35 4.30 -15.52 -0.86
C ALA A 35 4.58 -15.41 0.64
N ARG A 36 5.23 -14.31 1.01
CA ARG A 36 5.33 -13.85 2.40
C ARG A 36 4.89 -12.40 2.48
N ILE A 37 4.29 -12.03 3.60
CA ILE A 37 3.80 -10.67 3.84
C ILE A 37 4.32 -10.13 5.16
N ARG A 38 4.41 -8.82 5.28
CA ARG A 38 4.69 -8.12 6.53
C ARG A 38 3.80 -6.89 6.59
N PHE A 39 3.15 -6.67 7.73
CA PHE A 39 2.40 -5.45 7.99
C PHE A 39 3.09 -4.67 9.11
N GLN A 40 3.58 -3.48 8.78
CA GLN A 40 4.11 -2.52 9.74
C GLN A 40 3.14 -1.35 9.86
N ALA A 41 2.93 -0.80 11.05
CA ALA A 41 2.00 0.29 11.26
C ALA A 41 2.40 1.18 12.42
N GLU A 42 2.27 2.50 12.29
CA GLU A 42 2.54 3.48 13.36
C GLU A 42 1.32 4.37 13.54
N ARG A 43 1.07 4.79 14.79
CA ARG A 43 0.08 5.85 15.06
C ARG A 43 0.58 7.19 14.52
N ASP A 44 -0.25 7.87 13.74
CA ASP A 44 0.00 9.22 13.25
C ASP A 44 -1.21 10.11 13.49
N HIS A 45 -1.13 10.94 14.53
CA HIS A 45 -2.20 11.86 14.94
C HIS A 45 -3.56 11.15 15.14
N ASP A 46 -4.51 11.36 14.22
CA ASP A 46 -5.89 10.87 14.25
C ASP A 46 -6.10 9.53 13.53
N ARG A 47 -5.03 8.96 12.97
CA ARG A 47 -5.05 7.73 12.18
C ARG A 47 -3.85 6.86 12.48
N ILE A 48 -3.87 5.66 11.90
CA ILE A 48 -2.71 4.79 11.81
C ILE A 48 -2.23 4.81 10.36
N ILE A 49 -0.93 4.91 10.15
CA ILE A 49 -0.29 4.74 8.84
C ILE A 49 0.39 3.37 8.83
N GLY A 50 0.34 2.66 7.71
CA GLY A 50 0.81 1.29 7.60
C GLY A 50 1.45 0.98 6.25
N LEU A 51 2.26 -0.06 6.25
CA LEU A 51 2.93 -0.62 5.09
C LEU A 51 2.61 -2.11 5.03
N LEU A 52 1.91 -2.51 3.97
CA LEU A 52 1.77 -3.91 3.60
C LEU A 52 2.86 -4.26 2.57
N SER A 53 3.90 -4.95 3.01
CA SER A 53 4.90 -5.52 2.12
C SER A 53 4.53 -6.95 1.74
N VAL A 54 4.59 -7.24 0.45
CA VAL A 54 4.34 -8.55 -0.14
C VAL A 54 5.56 -8.92 -0.97
N GLU A 55 6.10 -10.10 -0.73
CA GLU A 55 7.12 -10.71 -1.59
C GLU A 55 6.59 -12.00 -2.20
N LEU A 56 6.91 -12.22 -3.47
CA LEU A 56 6.40 -13.28 -4.30
C LEU A 56 7.57 -14.05 -4.93
N GLN A 57 7.45 -15.38 -4.98
CA GLN A 57 8.38 -16.21 -5.74
C GLN A 57 8.26 -15.93 -7.25
N PRO A 58 9.33 -16.16 -8.04
CA PRO A 58 9.29 -15.96 -9.49
C PRO A 58 8.11 -16.67 -10.16
N GLY A 59 7.45 -15.96 -11.08
CA GLY A 59 6.28 -16.45 -11.81
C GLY A 59 4.93 -16.17 -11.12
N TRP A 60 4.92 -15.89 -9.81
CA TRP A 60 3.72 -15.53 -9.07
C TRP A 60 3.46 -14.02 -9.08
N LYS A 61 2.17 -13.66 -9.02
CA LYS A 61 1.68 -12.29 -9.03
C LYS A 61 0.66 -12.09 -7.92
N THR A 62 0.50 -10.86 -7.45
CA THR A 62 -0.67 -10.43 -6.68
C THR A 62 -1.40 -9.32 -7.43
N TYR A 63 -2.67 -9.11 -7.14
CA TYR A 63 -3.52 -8.23 -7.91
C TYR A 63 -3.49 -6.76 -7.44
N TRP A 64 -3.74 -5.86 -8.38
CA TRP A 64 -4.09 -4.47 -8.12
C TRP A 64 -5.57 -4.34 -7.71
N ARG A 65 -5.99 -3.14 -7.27
CA ARG A 65 -7.39 -2.85 -6.93
C ARG A 65 -8.40 -3.20 -8.04
N SER A 66 -7.97 -3.05 -9.29
CA SER A 66 -8.75 -3.41 -10.48
C SER A 66 -8.05 -4.59 -11.17
N PRO A 67 -8.31 -5.82 -10.72
CA PRO A 67 -7.47 -6.98 -11.01
C PRO A 67 -7.50 -7.42 -12.49
N GLY A 68 -8.51 -6.99 -13.24
CA GLY A 68 -8.81 -7.49 -14.58
C GLY A 68 -9.72 -8.72 -14.53
N GLU A 69 -9.86 -9.40 -15.66
CA GLU A 69 -10.77 -10.54 -15.79
C GLU A 69 -10.31 -11.71 -14.91
N GLY A 70 -11.24 -12.28 -14.13
CA GLY A 70 -11.00 -13.46 -13.30
C GLY A 70 -10.15 -13.25 -12.03
N GLY A 71 -9.59 -12.05 -11.82
CA GLY A 71 -8.80 -11.74 -10.64
C GLY A 71 -9.61 -11.20 -9.45
N VAL A 72 -9.02 -11.24 -8.26
CA VAL A 72 -9.62 -10.76 -7.01
C VAL A 72 -8.63 -9.81 -6.36
N ALA A 73 -9.02 -8.59 -6.03
CA ALA A 73 -8.14 -7.66 -5.33
C ALA A 73 -7.91 -8.12 -3.87
N PRO A 74 -6.69 -7.99 -3.33
CA PRO A 74 -6.45 -8.29 -1.92
C PRO A 74 -7.20 -7.30 -1.04
N LYS A 75 -7.60 -7.76 0.16
CA LYS A 75 -8.36 -6.95 1.12
C LYS A 75 -8.00 -7.31 2.54
N ILE A 76 -8.19 -6.37 3.47
CA ILE A 76 -8.10 -6.65 4.90
C ILE A 76 -9.50 -6.56 5.50
N SER A 77 -9.88 -7.61 6.24
CA SER A 77 -11.08 -7.62 7.07
C SER A 77 -10.72 -7.10 8.46
N TRP A 78 -11.17 -5.88 8.76
CA TRP A 78 -10.95 -5.21 10.03
C TRP A 78 -12.13 -5.42 11.00
N PRO A 79 -11.94 -5.18 12.31
CA PRO A 79 -13.03 -5.10 13.27
C PRO A 79 -14.07 -4.03 12.89
N GLN A 80 -15.28 -4.17 13.43
CA GLN A 80 -16.37 -3.25 13.13
C GLN A 80 -15.99 -1.79 13.45
N GLY A 81 -16.26 -0.88 12.50
CA GLY A 81 -16.00 0.56 12.65
C GLY A 81 -14.63 1.01 12.13
N VAL A 82 -13.68 0.07 12.00
CA VAL A 82 -12.36 0.33 11.44
C VAL A 82 -12.41 0.32 9.92
N LYS A 83 -11.77 1.32 9.30
CA LYS A 83 -11.71 1.47 7.85
C LYS A 83 -10.29 1.73 7.40
N ASP A 84 -9.92 1.16 6.26
CA ASP A 84 -8.65 1.40 5.61
C ASP A 84 -8.80 2.24 4.34
N THR A 85 -7.69 2.83 3.91
CA THR A 85 -7.51 3.44 2.61
C THR A 85 -6.17 2.99 2.05
N TRP A 86 -6.22 2.28 0.93
CA TRP A 86 -5.05 1.72 0.26
C TRP A 86 -4.53 2.71 -0.79
N TYR A 87 -3.24 3.01 -0.73
CA TYR A 87 -2.56 3.83 -1.71
C TYR A 87 -1.78 2.90 -2.64
N TRP A 88 -2.36 2.59 -3.79
CA TRP A 88 -1.83 1.56 -4.67
C TRP A 88 -0.67 2.07 -5.52
N PRO A 89 0.52 1.44 -5.45
CA PRO A 89 1.60 1.72 -6.39
C PRO A 89 1.19 1.48 -7.84
N VAL A 90 1.90 2.09 -8.79
CA VAL A 90 1.72 1.84 -10.23
C VAL A 90 1.79 0.32 -10.50
N PRO A 91 0.74 -0.31 -11.05
CA PRO A 91 0.75 -1.74 -11.33
C PRO A 91 1.51 -2.05 -12.63
N SER A 92 1.70 -3.34 -12.88
CA SER A 92 2.08 -3.89 -14.18
C SER A 92 0.90 -4.64 -14.80
N ARG A 93 0.93 -4.80 -16.13
CA ARG A 93 -0.03 -5.62 -16.89
C ARG A 93 0.55 -7.00 -17.13
N PHE A 94 -0.26 -8.04 -16.98
CA PHE A 94 0.13 -9.41 -17.27
C PHE A 94 -0.94 -10.14 -18.05
N ASP A 95 -0.52 -11.07 -18.89
CA ASP A 95 -1.42 -12.07 -19.47
C ASP A 95 -1.28 -13.38 -18.69
N ILE A 96 -2.36 -13.79 -18.05
CA ILE A 96 -2.46 -15.01 -17.25
C ILE A 96 -3.52 -15.90 -17.91
N SER A 97 -3.09 -17.01 -18.49
CA SER A 97 -4.01 -17.96 -19.15
C SER A 97 -4.91 -17.32 -20.22
N GLY A 98 -4.39 -16.33 -20.95
CA GLY A 98 -5.13 -15.59 -21.98
C GLY A 98 -6.00 -14.45 -21.47
N LEU A 99 -6.00 -14.20 -20.16
CA LEU A 99 -6.71 -13.08 -19.52
C LEU A 99 -5.74 -11.97 -19.16
N THR A 100 -6.08 -10.74 -19.53
CA THR A 100 -5.29 -9.56 -19.15
C THR A 100 -5.64 -9.13 -17.73
N THR A 101 -4.62 -9.12 -16.88
CA THR A 101 -4.70 -8.77 -15.46
C THR A 101 -3.78 -7.60 -15.11
N GLN A 102 -4.04 -6.95 -13.98
CA GLN A 102 -3.25 -5.82 -13.47
C GLN A 102 -2.81 -6.13 -12.04
N GLY A 103 -1.53 -5.94 -11.73
CA GLY A 103 -0.99 -6.31 -10.42
C GLY A 103 0.49 -6.10 -10.26
N TYR A 104 1.11 -6.94 -9.43
CA TYR A 104 2.51 -6.85 -9.04
C TYR A 104 3.19 -8.22 -9.10
N HIS A 105 4.49 -8.25 -9.39
CA HIS A 105 5.36 -9.43 -9.37
C HIS A 105 6.59 -9.12 -8.49
N ASP A 106 7.33 -10.16 -8.08
CA ASP A 106 8.51 -10.11 -7.19
C ASP A 106 8.25 -9.50 -5.81
N SER A 107 7.94 -8.20 -5.73
CA SER A 107 7.54 -7.55 -4.50
C SER A 107 6.69 -6.30 -4.73
N VAL A 108 5.89 -5.95 -3.73
CA VAL A 108 5.20 -4.65 -3.64
C VAL A 108 5.06 -4.23 -2.19
N THR A 109 5.26 -2.94 -1.92
CA THR A 109 4.93 -2.33 -0.62
C THR A 109 3.81 -1.33 -0.83
N ILE A 110 2.66 -1.58 -0.20
CA ILE A 110 1.44 -0.80 -0.36
C ILE A 110 1.23 0.03 0.93
N PRO A 111 1.32 1.38 0.85
CA PRO A 111 0.92 2.24 1.95
C PRO A 111 -0.58 2.13 2.21
N ILE A 112 -0.96 2.11 3.47
CA ILE A 112 -2.36 2.03 3.93
C ILE A 112 -2.54 3.03 5.07
N THR A 113 -3.65 3.77 5.10
CA THR A 113 -4.09 4.47 6.32
C THR A 113 -5.27 3.73 6.93
N ILE A 114 -5.36 3.71 8.25
CA ILE A 114 -6.42 3.04 9.01
C ILE A 114 -7.01 4.06 10.00
N ALA A 115 -8.34 4.16 10.03
CA ALA A 115 -9.08 5.05 10.90
C ALA A 115 -10.22 4.32 11.61
N GLY A 116 -10.76 4.94 12.66
CA GLY A 116 -11.92 4.40 13.41
C GLY A 116 -11.54 3.45 14.56
N THR A 117 -10.31 3.54 15.07
CA THR A 117 -9.86 2.80 16.25
C THR A 117 -8.79 3.58 17.02
N ASP A 118 -8.85 3.50 18.35
CA ASP A 118 -7.83 3.94 19.30
C ASP A 118 -7.22 2.77 20.09
N ALA A 119 -7.63 1.53 19.79
CA ALA A 119 -7.20 0.33 20.51
C ALA A 119 -5.68 0.11 20.40
N ASP A 120 -5.03 -0.24 21.51
CA ASP A 120 -3.59 -0.54 21.56
C ASP A 120 -3.22 -1.84 20.84
N VAL A 121 -4.20 -2.73 20.66
CA VAL A 121 -4.06 -3.96 19.89
C VAL A 121 -5.17 -3.99 18.85
N LEU A 122 -4.78 -4.28 17.61
CA LEU A 122 -5.69 -4.38 16.47
C LEU A 122 -5.43 -5.69 15.73
N ASP A 123 -6.39 -6.61 15.81
CA ASP A 123 -6.37 -7.86 15.06
C ASP A 123 -7.19 -7.74 13.78
N ALA A 124 -6.65 -8.26 12.68
CA ALA A 124 -7.31 -8.26 11.38
C ALA A 124 -6.94 -9.49 10.55
N THR A 125 -7.58 -9.67 9.41
CA THR A 125 -7.23 -10.73 8.46
C THR A 125 -7.03 -10.16 7.07
N LEU A 126 -5.80 -10.25 6.54
CA LEU A 126 -5.51 -10.01 5.13
C LEU A 126 -5.90 -11.26 4.34
N THR A 127 -6.79 -11.12 3.37
CA THR A 127 -6.97 -12.11 2.31
C THR A 127 -6.12 -11.67 1.11
N LEU A 128 -4.97 -12.33 0.94
CA LEU A 128 -4.07 -12.11 -0.19
C LEU A 128 -4.45 -13.05 -1.33
N SER A 129 -4.60 -12.49 -2.52
CA SER A 129 -4.80 -13.21 -3.76
C SER A 129 -3.49 -13.34 -4.52
N THR A 130 -2.98 -14.55 -4.71
CA THR A 130 -1.79 -14.81 -5.54
C THR A 130 -2.18 -15.61 -6.76
N CYS A 131 -1.56 -15.34 -7.91
CA CYS A 131 -1.86 -16.06 -9.14
C CYS A 131 -0.61 -16.34 -9.98
N SER A 132 -0.54 -17.57 -10.50
CA SER A 132 0.42 -18.00 -11.53
C SER A 132 -0.35 -18.50 -12.74
N ASN A 133 -0.50 -19.81 -12.92
CA ASN A 133 -1.48 -20.43 -13.82
C ASN A 133 -2.81 -20.77 -13.10
N VAL A 134 -2.80 -20.71 -11.77
CA VAL A 134 -3.96 -20.86 -10.88
C VAL A 134 -3.94 -19.72 -9.87
N CYS A 135 -5.11 -19.28 -9.42
CA CYS A 135 -5.22 -18.24 -8.41
C CYS A 135 -5.63 -18.85 -7.07
N LEU A 136 -4.94 -18.43 -6.01
CA LEU A 136 -5.11 -18.88 -4.64
C LEU A 136 -5.45 -17.69 -3.75
N LEU A 137 -6.40 -17.86 -2.84
CA LEU A 137 -6.70 -16.90 -1.78
C LEU A 137 -6.12 -17.44 -0.48
N THR A 138 -5.31 -16.64 0.20
CA THR A 138 -4.65 -17.01 1.45
C THR A 138 -4.93 -15.97 2.51
N ASP A 139 -5.44 -16.43 3.66
CA ASP A 139 -5.67 -15.58 4.82
C ASP A 139 -4.41 -15.52 5.70
N TYR A 140 -3.99 -14.30 6.02
CA TYR A 140 -2.93 -14.00 6.97
C TYR A 140 -3.53 -13.26 8.16
N LYS A 141 -3.30 -13.78 9.38
CA LYS A 141 -3.72 -13.10 10.62
C LYS A 141 -2.74 -11.99 10.94
N LEU A 142 -3.24 -10.76 10.97
CA LEU A 142 -2.47 -9.58 11.34
C LEU A 142 -2.73 -9.30 12.82
N HIS A 143 -1.67 -9.28 13.62
CA HIS A 143 -1.70 -8.86 15.01
C HIS A 143 -0.86 -7.59 15.14
N LEU A 144 -1.52 -6.45 15.33
CA LEU A 144 -0.84 -5.16 15.43
C LEU A 144 -0.87 -4.69 16.88
N ASP A 145 0.28 -4.69 17.55
CA ASP A 145 0.45 -4.20 18.91
C ASP A 145 1.16 -2.84 18.89
N PHE A 146 0.42 -1.78 19.21
CA PHE A 146 0.92 -0.41 19.27
C PHE A 146 1.49 -0.03 20.63
N ARG A 147 1.82 -1.00 21.50
CA ARG A 147 2.51 -0.72 22.78
C ARG A 147 4.03 -0.75 22.62
N THR A 148 4.52 -1.29 21.51
CA THR A 148 5.96 -1.33 21.18
C THR A 148 6.42 -0.03 20.52
N PRO A 149 7.68 0.41 20.77
CA PRO A 149 8.24 1.57 20.08
C PRO A 149 8.36 1.33 18.57
N ALA A 150 8.23 2.40 17.79
CA ALA A 150 8.35 2.36 16.35
C ALA A 150 9.79 2.08 15.90
N ASP A 151 9.93 1.37 14.78
CA ASP A 151 11.19 1.28 14.06
C ASP A 151 11.55 2.68 13.53
N ALA A 152 12.78 3.13 13.80
CA ALA A 152 13.24 4.48 13.46
C ALA A 152 13.17 4.79 11.95
N GLY A 153 13.14 3.77 11.09
CA GLY A 153 13.02 3.92 9.63
C GLY A 153 11.59 3.88 9.08
N PHE A 154 10.57 3.60 9.90
CA PHE A 154 9.21 3.34 9.40
C PHE A 154 8.61 4.53 8.63
N ARG A 155 8.67 5.74 9.19
CA ARG A 155 8.11 6.94 8.53
C ARG A 155 8.78 7.22 7.20
N THR A 156 10.11 7.11 7.12
CA THR A 156 10.85 7.24 5.86
C THR A 156 10.41 6.19 4.85
N ALA A 157 10.28 4.92 5.27
CA ALA A 157 9.80 3.85 4.39
C ALA A 157 8.36 4.09 3.91
N PHE A 158 7.50 4.67 4.74
CA PHE A 158 6.14 5.04 4.37
C PHE A 158 6.14 6.15 3.31
N GLU A 159 6.92 7.21 3.52
CA GLU A 159 7.09 8.30 2.54
C GLU A 159 7.66 7.78 1.21
N ASP A 160 8.67 6.91 1.26
CA ASP A 160 9.27 6.29 0.08
C ASP A 160 8.25 5.46 -0.70
N ALA A 161 7.47 4.64 0.00
CA ALA A 161 6.41 3.84 -0.61
C ALA A 161 5.32 4.72 -1.24
N MET A 162 4.95 5.84 -0.61
CA MET A 162 4.01 6.82 -1.18
C MET A 162 4.50 7.44 -2.50
N ARG A 163 5.82 7.52 -2.76
CA ARG A 163 6.34 8.02 -4.05
C ARG A 163 6.09 7.06 -5.23
N SER A 164 5.79 5.79 -4.94
CA SER A 164 5.41 4.81 -5.97
C SER A 164 3.93 4.88 -6.38
N VAL A 165 3.13 5.65 -5.62
CA VAL A 165 1.70 5.84 -5.86
C VAL A 165 1.52 6.90 -6.95
N PRO A 166 0.66 6.68 -7.96
CA PRO A 166 0.39 7.68 -8.99
C PRO A 166 -0.13 8.99 -8.38
N GLY A 167 0.50 10.12 -8.75
CA GLY A 167 0.00 11.44 -8.42
C GLY A 167 -1.31 11.77 -9.15
N SER A 168 -2.07 12.74 -8.66
CA SER A 168 -3.31 13.21 -9.29
C SER A 168 -3.08 14.21 -10.44
N SER A 169 -1.83 14.63 -10.65
CA SER A 169 -1.43 15.59 -11.68
C SER A 169 0.03 15.40 -12.06
N GLY A 170 0.48 16.08 -13.12
CA GLY A 170 1.91 16.18 -13.49
C GLY A 170 2.33 15.34 -14.69
N VAL A 171 1.48 14.42 -15.16
CA VAL A 171 1.72 13.65 -16.39
C VAL A 171 1.26 14.42 -17.63
N SER A 172 0.10 15.06 -17.55
CA SER A 172 -0.50 15.85 -18.63
C SER A 172 -1.32 17.00 -18.08
N SER A 173 -1.30 18.15 -18.75
CA SER A 173 -2.15 19.32 -18.47
C SER A 173 -3.37 19.42 -19.39
N ASP A 174 -3.40 18.64 -20.48
CA ASP A 174 -4.48 18.60 -21.47
C ASP A 174 -4.90 17.14 -21.69
N PHE A 175 -5.57 16.58 -20.68
CA PHE A 175 -6.14 15.24 -20.70
C PHE A 175 -7.63 15.32 -21.05
N SER A 176 -8.05 14.59 -22.08
CA SER A 176 -9.45 14.47 -22.45
C SER A 176 -9.83 13.03 -22.76
N ALA A 177 -11.08 12.67 -22.47
CA ALA A 177 -11.62 11.35 -22.77
C ALA A 177 -13.07 11.47 -23.27
N TRP A 178 -13.40 10.75 -24.33
CA TRP A 178 -14.75 10.73 -24.91
C TRP A 178 -15.09 9.39 -25.56
N LEU A 179 -16.37 9.17 -25.85
CA LEU A 179 -16.83 8.00 -26.61
C LEU A 179 -16.93 8.37 -28.10
N SER A 180 -16.31 7.57 -28.96
CA SER A 180 -16.45 7.68 -30.43
C SER A 180 -16.56 6.30 -31.03
N ASP A 181 -17.58 6.05 -31.86
CA ASP A 181 -17.82 4.75 -32.51
C ASP A 181 -17.79 3.55 -31.55
N GLY A 182 -18.36 3.73 -30.35
CA GLY A 182 -18.38 2.69 -29.31
C GLY A 182 -17.03 2.40 -28.66
N LYS A 183 -16.01 3.24 -28.89
CA LYS A 183 -14.67 3.12 -28.29
C LYS A 183 -14.37 4.31 -27.38
N LEU A 184 -13.73 4.03 -26.25
CA LEU A 184 -13.17 5.07 -25.39
C LEU A 184 -11.91 5.65 -26.06
N MET A 185 -11.97 6.94 -26.38
CA MET A 185 -10.87 7.71 -26.91
C MET A 185 -10.27 8.56 -25.80
N ILE A 186 -8.94 8.58 -25.70
CA ILE A 186 -8.18 9.33 -24.71
C ILE A 186 -7.09 10.09 -25.44
N THR A 187 -6.99 11.39 -25.17
CA THR A 187 -5.84 12.21 -25.58
C THR A 187 -5.17 12.80 -24.35
N ALA A 188 -3.84 12.86 -24.41
CA ALA A 188 -3.02 13.47 -23.38
C ALA A 188 -1.75 14.03 -24.03
N THR A 189 -1.32 15.21 -23.60
CA THR A 189 -0.05 15.81 -23.99
C THR A 189 0.94 15.81 -22.83
N THR A 190 2.23 15.81 -23.11
CA THR A 190 3.28 15.98 -22.10
C THR A 190 4.25 17.06 -22.59
N GLU A 191 4.90 17.78 -21.67
CA GLU A 191 5.86 18.84 -22.03
C GLU A 191 7.12 18.28 -22.71
N GLY A 192 7.43 17.01 -22.47
CA GLY A 192 8.55 16.30 -23.07
C GLY A 192 8.11 15.26 -24.12
N GLU A 193 8.77 14.11 -24.10
CA GLU A 193 8.42 12.97 -24.95
C GLU A 193 7.81 11.85 -24.12
N TRP A 194 6.82 11.15 -24.69
CA TRP A 194 6.31 9.92 -24.11
C TRP A 194 7.32 8.78 -24.33
N VAL A 195 7.83 8.23 -23.24
CA VAL A 195 8.70 7.05 -23.27
C VAL A 195 7.96 5.87 -22.64
N ASN A 196 7.55 4.91 -23.46
CA ASN A 196 6.82 3.70 -23.06
C ASN A 196 5.59 3.96 -22.15
N PRO A 197 4.61 4.79 -22.58
CA PRO A 197 3.45 5.12 -21.76
C PRO A 197 2.56 3.88 -21.53
N GLY A 198 2.06 3.75 -20.30
CA GLY A 198 1.07 2.74 -19.92
C GLY A 198 -0.21 3.38 -19.42
N ILE A 199 -1.36 2.82 -19.82
CA ILE A 199 -2.68 3.19 -19.27
C ILE A 199 -3.23 1.97 -18.53
N TYR A 200 -3.66 2.20 -17.30
CA TYR A 200 -4.28 1.23 -16.42
C TYR A 200 -5.69 1.69 -16.11
N PHE A 201 -6.65 0.78 -16.21
CA PHE A 201 -8.07 1.12 -16.08
C PHE A 201 -8.63 0.58 -14.77
N ASP A 202 -9.38 1.43 -14.09
CA ASP A 202 -10.33 1.05 -13.06
C ASP A 202 -11.73 1.03 -13.69
N PRO A 203 -12.20 -0.12 -14.20
CA PRO A 203 -13.54 -0.19 -14.76
C PRO A 203 -14.55 0.09 -13.64
N LEU A 204 -15.47 1.03 -13.88
CA LEU A 204 -16.64 1.18 -13.03
C LEU A 204 -17.43 -0.13 -13.13
N GLY A 205 -17.62 -0.83 -12.02
CA GLY A 205 -18.46 -2.01 -11.98
C GLY A 205 -19.84 -1.68 -12.54
N GLY A 206 -20.31 -2.50 -13.49
CA GLY A 206 -21.71 -2.54 -13.90
C GLY A 206 -22.56 -3.30 -12.89
#